data_AF-A0A6I5IF85-F1
#
_entry.id   AF-A0A6I5IF85-F1
#
_cell.length_a   1.000
_cell.length_b   1.000
_cell.length_c   1.000
_cell.angle_alpha   90.00
_cell.angle_beta   90.00
_cell.angle_gamma   90.00
#
_symmetry.space_group_name_H-M   'P 1'
#
loop_
_entity.id
_entity.type
_entity.pdbx_description
1 polymer ?
#
loop_
_entity_poly.entity_id
_entity_poly.type
_entity_poly.pdbx_seq_one_letter_code
_entity_poly.pdbx_strand_id
1 'polypeptide(L)'
;MKSRILTAMITALVTIILIAVAVYFIFGFNSKPGKVMSVNSPQGSFEAYVIESPSADPPKQSLFIAKAGTGEFRLVASLPEDIESTQTIYWTEEGDKAIFVTNWHLFVTDVQTFNTMKISLNPDWWKMHEGEKTFSSSGTPVVMEELILDGSDSLTYRTNLMTQPVTVSLTGL
;
A
#
# COMPACT_ATOMS: atom_id res chain seq x y z
N MET A 1 -27.08 -8.88 -54.32
CA MET A 1 -25.79 -9.43 -53.83
C MET A 1 -24.96 -8.44 -53.01
N LYS A 2 -24.71 -7.21 -53.48
CA LYS A 2 -23.84 -6.22 -52.78
C LYS A 2 -24.29 -5.83 -51.36
N SER A 3 -25.59 -5.62 -51.15
CA SER A 3 -26.15 -5.27 -49.82
C SER A 3 -25.97 -6.39 -48.78
N ARG A 4 -26.13 -7.66 -49.16
CA ARG A 4 -25.93 -8.81 -48.24
C ARG A 4 -24.48 -8.98 -47.80
N ILE A 5 -23.53 -8.69 -48.69
CA ILE A 5 -22.09 -8.74 -48.40
C ILE A 5 -21.72 -7.61 -47.44
N LEU A 6 -22.25 -6.40 -47.66
CA LEU A 6 -22.02 -5.26 -46.78
C LEU A 6 -22.56 -5.51 -45.36
N THR A 7 -23.77 -6.07 -45.24
CA THR A 7 -24.34 -6.42 -43.93
C THR A 7 -23.48 -7.47 -43.21
N ALA A 8 -23.03 -8.51 -43.92
CA ALA A 8 -22.17 -9.54 -43.34
C ALA A 8 -20.83 -8.97 -42.84
N MET A 9 -20.23 -8.03 -43.57
CA MET A 9 -18.98 -7.36 -43.15
C MET A 9 -19.18 -6.51 -41.89
N ILE A 10 -20.27 -5.75 -41.81
CA ILE A 10 -20.60 -4.94 -40.63
C ILE A 10 -20.84 -5.84 -39.42
N THR A 11 -21.60 -6.92 -39.58
CA THR A 11 -21.85 -7.87 -38.49
C THR A 11 -20.55 -8.52 -38.00
N ALA A 12 -19.65 -8.92 -38.91
CA ALA A 12 -18.35 -9.47 -38.53
C ALA A 12 -17.50 -8.46 -37.75
N LEU A 13 -17.45 -7.20 -38.21
CA LEU A 13 -16.69 -6.14 -37.54
C LEU A 13 -17.23 -5.86 -36.13
N VAL A 14 -18.54 -5.73 -35.97
CA VAL A 14 -19.19 -5.52 -34.67
C VAL A 14 -18.91 -6.70 -33.74
N THR A 15 -18.97 -7.93 -34.25
CA THR A 15 -18.68 -9.13 -33.45
C THR A 15 -17.24 -9.14 -32.94
N ILE A 16 -16.27 -8.77 -33.79
CA ILE A 16 -14.86 -8.66 -33.39
C ILE A 16 -14.68 -7.60 -32.29
N ILE A 17 -15.32 -6.43 -32.43
CA ILE A 17 -15.25 -5.36 -31.41
C ILE A 17 -15.86 -5.84 -30.09
N LEU A 18 -17.02 -6.50 -30.12
CA LEU A 18 -17.67 -7.02 -28.91
C LEU A 18 -16.81 -8.10 -28.22
N ILE A 19 -16.16 -8.98 -28.97
CA ILE A 19 -15.22 -9.98 -28.42
C ILE A 19 -14.01 -9.28 -27.80
N ALA A 20 -13.41 -8.29 -28.47
CA ALA A 20 -12.27 -7.55 -27.94
C ALA A 20 -12.62 -6.81 -26.63
N VAL A 21 -13.79 -6.19 -26.57
CA VAL A 21 -14.32 -5.55 -25.37
C VAL A 21 -14.56 -6.59 -24.27
N ALA A 22 -15.18 -7.73 -24.58
CA ALA A 22 -15.40 -8.80 -23.60
C ALA A 22 -14.07 -9.37 -23.06
N VAL A 23 -13.07 -9.58 -23.92
CA VAL A 23 -11.72 -10.01 -23.50
C VAL A 23 -11.07 -8.96 -22.60
N TYR A 24 -11.17 -7.67 -22.94
CA TYR A 24 -10.68 -6.59 -22.09
C TYR A 24 -11.39 -6.54 -20.73
N PHE A 25 -12.70 -6.76 -20.66
CA PHE A 25 -13.41 -6.84 -19.38
C PHE A 25 -13.08 -8.12 -18.59
N ILE A 26 -12.95 -9.27 -19.25
CA ILE A 26 -12.67 -10.54 -18.58
C ILE A 26 -11.24 -10.63 -18.07
N PHE A 27 -10.26 -10.05 -18.78
CA PHE A 27 -8.84 -10.13 -18.43
C PHE A 27 -8.26 -8.82 -17.90
N GLY A 28 -8.78 -7.66 -18.29
CA GLY A 28 -8.30 -6.34 -17.88
C GLY A 28 -8.88 -5.82 -16.57
N PHE A 29 -10.12 -6.19 -16.22
CA PHE A 29 -10.72 -5.89 -14.89
C PHE A 29 -10.46 -6.98 -13.85
N ASN A 30 -9.98 -8.14 -14.27
CA ASN A 30 -9.79 -9.32 -13.42
C ASN A 30 -8.32 -9.50 -13.02
N SER A 31 -7.51 -8.46 -13.17
CA SER A 31 -6.34 -8.28 -12.33
C SER A 31 -6.85 -8.18 -10.89
N LYS A 32 -6.90 -9.34 -10.21
CA LYS A 32 -7.04 -9.37 -8.74
C LYS A 32 -6.15 -8.27 -8.17
N PRO A 33 -6.61 -7.52 -7.15
CA PRO A 33 -5.80 -6.50 -6.51
C PRO A 33 -4.39 -7.05 -6.28
N GLY A 34 -3.44 -6.51 -7.03
CA GLY A 34 -2.11 -7.09 -7.14
C GLY A 34 -1.37 -6.80 -5.85
N LYS A 35 -0.68 -7.81 -5.30
CA LYS A 35 0.36 -7.52 -4.31
C LYS A 35 1.44 -6.72 -5.03
N VAL A 36 1.53 -5.42 -4.73
CA VAL A 36 2.54 -4.52 -5.32
C VAL A 36 3.86 -4.58 -4.56
N MET A 37 3.81 -5.04 -3.30
CA MET A 37 4.97 -5.23 -2.43
C MET A 37 4.68 -6.33 -1.42
N SER A 38 5.69 -7.15 -1.11
CA SER A 38 5.59 -8.16 -0.06
C SER A 38 6.97 -8.49 0.52
N VAL A 39 7.04 -8.68 1.82
CA VAL A 39 8.23 -9.10 2.56
C VAL A 39 7.82 -10.11 3.64
N ASN A 40 8.45 -11.28 3.65
CA ASN A 40 8.28 -12.27 4.71
C ASN A 40 9.04 -11.85 5.97
N SER A 41 8.51 -12.18 7.15
CA SER A 41 9.25 -12.04 8.40
C SER A 41 10.52 -12.89 8.38
N PRO A 42 11.56 -12.58 9.17
CA PRO A 42 12.83 -13.30 9.15
C PRO A 42 12.69 -14.82 9.37
N GLN A 43 11.72 -15.24 10.20
CA GLN A 43 11.40 -16.64 10.49
C GLN A 43 10.41 -17.26 9.48
N GLY A 44 9.91 -16.48 8.53
CA GLY A 44 8.96 -16.91 7.49
C GLY A 44 7.55 -17.25 7.99
N SER A 45 7.24 -16.92 9.25
CA SER A 45 5.94 -17.23 9.87
C SER A 45 4.83 -16.26 9.45
N PHE A 46 5.21 -15.05 9.03
CA PHE A 46 4.29 -14.01 8.58
C PHE A 46 4.77 -13.39 7.26
N GLU A 47 3.84 -12.82 6.52
CA GLU A 47 4.06 -12.05 5.30
C GLU A 47 3.39 -10.69 5.46
N ALA A 48 4.15 -9.60 5.32
CA ALA A 48 3.64 -8.25 5.26
C ALA A 48 3.58 -7.85 3.79
N TYR A 49 2.43 -7.38 3.32
CA TYR A 49 2.24 -7.08 1.91
C TYR A 49 1.30 -5.90 1.69
N VAL A 50 1.44 -5.28 0.53
CA VAL A 50 0.63 -4.15 0.08
C VAL A 50 -0.17 -4.57 -1.13
N ILE A 51 -1.46 -4.28 -1.08
CA ILE A 51 -2.35 -4.43 -2.21
C ILE A 51 -2.66 -3.05 -2.78
N GLU A 52 -2.51 -2.90 -4.08
CA GLU A 52 -3.04 -1.75 -4.80
C GLU A 52 -4.38 -2.11 -5.44
N SER A 53 -5.40 -1.31 -5.13
CA SER A 53 -6.75 -1.49 -5.66
C SER A 53 -6.96 -0.59 -6.88
N PRO A 54 -7.79 -1.00 -7.85
CA PRO A 54 -8.21 -0.13 -8.94
C PRO A 54 -8.83 1.18 -8.41
N SER A 55 -8.43 2.29 -9.03
CA SER A 55 -8.71 3.65 -8.58
C SER A 55 -8.69 4.61 -9.78
N ALA A 56 -9.48 5.69 -9.69
CA ALA A 56 -9.45 6.75 -10.69
C ALA A 56 -8.17 7.60 -10.58
N ASP A 57 -7.71 7.80 -9.35
CA ASP A 57 -6.55 8.61 -8.98
C ASP A 57 -5.56 7.74 -8.16
N PRO A 58 -4.82 6.83 -8.81
CA PRO A 58 -3.85 5.98 -8.12
C PRO A 58 -2.68 6.80 -7.55
N PRO A 59 -2.06 6.39 -6.42
CA PRO A 59 -2.17 5.06 -5.83
C PRO A 59 -3.30 4.91 -4.80
N LYS A 60 -3.94 3.73 -4.76
CA LYS A 60 -4.92 3.33 -3.74
C LYS A 60 -4.48 2.06 -3.05
N GLN A 61 -3.71 2.20 -1.99
CA GLN A 61 -3.01 1.09 -1.35
C GLN A 61 -3.63 0.70 -0.01
N SER A 62 -3.54 -0.58 0.33
CA SER A 62 -3.90 -1.11 1.64
C SER A 62 -2.82 -2.08 2.12
N LEU A 63 -2.50 -1.95 3.40
CA LEU A 63 -1.42 -2.66 4.09
C LEU A 63 -1.99 -3.87 4.81
N PHE A 64 -1.35 -5.01 4.67
CA PHE A 64 -1.82 -6.26 5.25
C PHE A 64 -0.68 -7.08 5.86
N ILE A 65 -1.03 -7.88 6.85
CA ILE A 65 -0.16 -8.94 7.38
C ILE A 65 -0.94 -10.25 7.29
N ALA A 66 -0.31 -11.29 6.74
CA ALA A 66 -0.84 -12.64 6.71
C ALA A 66 0.07 -13.61 7.47
N LYS A 67 -0.56 -14.63 8.06
CA LYS A 67 0.15 -15.75 8.65
C LYS A 67 0.42 -16.82 7.59
N ALA A 68 1.69 -17.14 7.39
CA ALA A 68 2.14 -18.01 6.31
C ALA A 68 1.45 -19.38 6.37
N GLY A 69 0.97 -19.86 5.21
CA GLY A 69 0.38 -21.20 5.07
C GLY A 69 -1.01 -21.39 5.69
N THR A 70 -1.60 -20.39 6.33
CA THR A 70 -2.92 -20.53 7.01
C THR A 70 -4.08 -19.88 6.26
N GLY A 71 -3.79 -18.91 5.38
CA GLY A 71 -4.81 -18.07 4.75
C GLY A 71 -5.38 -16.98 5.67
N GLU A 72 -4.93 -16.91 6.94
CA GLU A 72 -5.29 -15.83 7.86
C GLU A 72 -4.56 -14.54 7.46
N PHE A 73 -5.30 -13.45 7.32
CA PHE A 73 -4.76 -12.11 7.10
C PHE A 73 -5.50 -11.06 7.91
N ARG A 74 -4.84 -9.91 8.10
CA ARG A 74 -5.37 -8.74 8.79
C ARG A 74 -5.00 -7.48 8.03
N LEU A 75 -5.94 -6.55 7.96
CA LEU A 75 -5.72 -5.20 7.47
C LEU A 75 -5.00 -4.39 8.56
N VAL A 76 -3.88 -3.79 8.20
CA VAL A 76 -3.12 -2.86 9.05
C VAL A 76 -3.65 -1.44 8.86
N ALA A 77 -3.72 -0.97 7.62
CA ALA A 77 -4.27 0.33 7.29
C ALA A 77 -4.71 0.41 5.83
N SER A 78 -5.71 1.24 5.55
CA SER A 78 -6.02 1.72 4.21
C SER A 78 -5.43 3.11 4.03
N LEU A 79 -4.58 3.27 3.01
CA LEU A 79 -3.89 4.52 2.74
C LEU A 79 -4.82 5.48 1.96
N PRO A 80 -4.76 6.81 2.24
CA PRO A 80 -5.44 7.81 1.43
C PRO A 80 -5.07 7.71 -0.06
N GLU A 81 -6.09 7.53 -0.90
CA GLU A 81 -6.00 7.48 -2.37
C GLU A 81 -5.33 8.74 -2.93
N ASP A 82 -4.52 8.59 -3.98
CA ASP A 82 -3.72 9.64 -4.67
C ASP A 82 -2.64 10.32 -3.81
N ILE A 83 -2.56 9.99 -2.51
CA ILE A 83 -1.81 10.81 -1.57
C ILE A 83 -0.72 10.00 -0.89
N GLU A 84 -1.05 8.82 -0.39
CA GLU A 84 -0.14 8.02 0.41
C GLU A 84 0.17 6.68 -0.26
N SER A 85 1.46 6.37 -0.36
CA SER A 85 1.95 5.13 -0.97
C SER A 85 3.12 4.54 -0.18
N THR A 86 3.18 3.21 -0.21
CA THR A 86 4.22 2.46 0.49
C THR A 86 5.52 2.52 -0.29
N GLN A 87 6.61 2.82 0.41
CA GLN A 87 7.97 2.85 -0.13
C GLN A 87 8.68 1.53 0.10
N THR A 88 8.56 0.97 1.31
CA THR A 88 9.24 -0.27 1.70
C THR A 88 8.59 -0.89 2.93
N ILE A 89 8.92 -2.15 3.20
CA ILE A 89 8.51 -2.90 4.38
C ILE A 89 9.76 -3.43 5.09
N TYR A 90 9.81 -3.23 6.39
CA TYR A 90 10.82 -3.81 7.28
C TYR A 90 10.19 -4.72 8.31
N TRP A 91 11.03 -5.57 8.88
CA TRP A 91 10.70 -6.42 10.02
C TRP A 91 11.76 -6.21 11.09
N THR A 92 11.34 -6.27 12.36
CA THR A 92 12.28 -6.48 13.48
C THR A 92 13.02 -7.79 13.28
N GLU A 93 14.23 -7.91 13.86
CA GLU A 93 15.04 -9.13 13.73
C GLU A 93 14.30 -10.37 14.27
N GLU A 94 13.54 -10.20 15.35
CA GLU A 94 12.70 -11.24 15.95
C GLU A 94 11.44 -11.55 15.13
N GLY A 95 11.11 -10.73 14.12
CA GLY A 95 9.95 -10.90 13.23
C GLY A 95 8.60 -10.76 13.91
N ASP A 96 8.57 -10.16 15.10
CA ASP A 96 7.38 -9.90 15.90
C ASP A 96 6.66 -8.60 15.48
N LYS A 97 7.35 -7.68 14.80
CA LYS A 97 6.77 -6.41 14.33
C LYS A 97 7.06 -6.16 12.86
N ALA A 98 6.00 -5.84 12.12
CA ALA A 98 6.06 -5.40 10.73
C ALA A 98 6.02 -3.87 10.66
N ILE A 99 6.87 -3.28 9.84
CA ILE A 99 7.00 -1.83 9.70
C ILE A 99 6.77 -1.45 8.25
N PHE A 100 5.66 -0.79 7.97
CA PHE A 100 5.39 -0.22 6.66
C PHE A 100 5.85 1.22 6.63
N VAL A 101 6.76 1.53 5.72
CA VAL A 101 7.22 2.89 5.46
C VAL A 101 6.44 3.43 4.28
N THR A 102 5.70 4.51 4.48
CA THR A 102 5.04 5.25 3.42
C THR A 102 5.71 6.60 3.21
N ASN A 103 5.27 7.34 2.20
CA ASN A 103 5.69 8.72 1.98
C ASN A 103 5.22 9.72 3.06
N TRP A 104 4.39 9.32 4.02
CA TRP A 104 3.84 10.22 5.06
C TRP A 104 3.90 9.66 6.48
N HIS A 105 3.92 8.35 6.65
CA HIS A 105 3.88 7.70 7.95
C HIS A 105 4.74 6.44 8.03
N LEU A 106 4.99 6.05 9.27
CA LEU A 106 5.34 4.68 9.62
C LEU A 106 4.14 4.01 10.26
N PHE A 107 3.85 2.78 9.84
CA PHE A 107 2.91 1.90 10.52
C PHE A 107 3.69 0.74 11.10
N VAL A 108 3.82 0.69 12.42
CA VAL A 108 4.50 -0.39 13.16
C VAL A 108 3.42 -1.26 13.78
N THR A 109 3.37 -2.53 13.38
CA THR A 109 2.32 -3.47 13.82
C THR A 109 2.93 -4.67 14.52
N ASP A 110 2.50 -4.96 15.74
CA ASP A 110 2.80 -6.22 16.41
C ASP A 110 1.97 -7.36 15.81
N VAL A 111 2.60 -8.46 15.38
CA VAL A 111 1.90 -9.53 14.65
C VAL A 111 1.13 -10.49 15.56
N GLN A 112 1.38 -10.47 16.87
CA GLN A 112 0.65 -11.29 17.84
C GLN A 112 -0.63 -10.59 18.28
N THR A 113 -0.53 -9.29 18.57
CA THR A 113 -1.66 -8.50 19.07
C THR A 113 -2.43 -7.77 17.96
N PHE A 114 -1.80 -7.58 16.80
CA PHE A 114 -2.26 -6.70 15.71
C PHE A 114 -2.47 -5.24 16.13
N ASN A 115 -1.88 -4.82 17.25
CA ASN A 115 -1.83 -3.42 17.62
C ASN A 115 -0.91 -2.68 16.65
N THR A 116 -1.38 -1.55 16.13
CA THR A 116 -0.65 -0.73 15.17
C THR A 116 -0.38 0.66 15.76
N MET A 117 0.88 1.06 15.76
CA MET A 117 1.30 2.42 16.04
C MET A 117 1.53 3.15 14.73
N LYS A 118 1.01 4.37 14.63
CA LYS A 118 1.14 5.24 13.47
C LYS A 118 2.01 6.45 13.84
N ILE A 119 3.11 6.64 13.14
CA ILE A 119 4.05 7.76 13.36
C ILE A 119 4.02 8.67 12.13
N SER A 120 3.78 9.98 12.33
CA SER A 120 3.80 10.96 11.23
C SER A 120 5.24 11.31 10.87
N LEU A 121 5.63 11.09 9.61
CA LEU A 121 6.94 11.50 9.07
C LEU A 121 6.96 12.98 8.66
N ASN A 122 5.80 13.48 8.28
CA ASN A 122 5.51 14.90 8.14
C ASN A 122 4.23 15.16 8.94
N PRO A 123 4.17 16.08 9.90
CA PRO A 123 2.92 16.40 10.60
C PRO A 123 2.08 17.47 9.89
N ASP A 124 2.65 18.18 8.91
CA ASP A 124 2.05 19.39 8.32
C ASP A 124 1.25 19.15 7.02
N TRP A 125 1.29 17.93 6.47
CA TRP A 125 0.69 17.59 5.17
C TRP A 125 -0.84 17.45 5.21
N TRP A 126 -1.45 17.35 6.39
CA TRP A 126 -2.90 17.48 6.56
C TRP A 126 -3.21 18.29 7.82
N LYS A 127 -4.34 19.00 7.79
CA LYS A 127 -4.88 19.71 8.94
C LYS A 127 -6.34 19.32 9.13
N MET A 128 -6.82 19.36 10.37
CA MET A 128 -8.27 19.32 10.60
C MET A 128 -8.85 20.69 10.28
N HIS A 129 -9.80 20.74 9.35
CA HIS A 129 -10.61 21.91 9.06
C HIS A 129 -12.09 21.52 9.15
N GLU A 130 -12.82 22.15 10.06
CA GLU A 130 -14.27 21.91 10.27
C GLU A 130 -14.66 20.43 10.49
N GLY A 131 -13.77 19.63 11.09
CA GLY A 131 -14.01 18.20 11.36
C GLY A 131 -13.63 17.28 10.21
N GLU A 132 -13.25 17.84 9.05
CA GLU A 132 -12.70 17.09 7.92
C GLU A 132 -11.18 17.22 7.87
N LYS A 133 -10.50 16.15 7.46
CA LYS A 133 -9.06 16.20 7.18
C LYS A 133 -8.86 16.83 5.81
N THR A 134 -8.35 18.05 5.77
CA THR A 134 -7.99 18.72 4.52
C THR A 134 -6.48 18.62 4.32
N PHE A 135 -6.09 18.19 3.12
CA PHE A 135 -4.68 18.11 2.74
C PHE A 135 -4.14 19.52 2.53
N SER A 136 -2.96 19.81 3.08
CA SER A 136 -2.27 21.05 2.74
C SER A 136 -1.55 20.83 1.41
N SER A 137 -1.79 21.70 0.44
CA SER A 137 -1.15 21.65 -0.88
C SER A 137 0.38 21.86 -0.85
N SER A 138 0.96 22.04 0.35
CA SER A 138 2.38 22.28 0.61
C SER A 138 3.13 21.08 1.19
N GLY A 139 2.44 19.98 1.52
CA GLY A 139 3.12 18.76 1.97
C GLY A 139 4.05 18.24 0.88
N THR A 140 5.34 18.11 1.16
CA THR A 140 6.26 17.37 0.28
C THR A 140 6.32 15.91 0.75
N PRO A 141 6.05 14.92 -0.14
CA PRO A 141 6.22 13.51 0.17
C PRO A 141 7.61 13.27 0.75
N VAL A 142 7.66 12.51 1.84
CA VAL A 142 8.91 12.26 2.55
C VAL A 142 9.53 10.97 2.02
N VAL A 143 10.84 10.97 1.80
CA VAL A 143 11.61 9.74 1.55
C VAL A 143 12.35 9.38 2.83
N MET A 144 12.31 8.11 3.21
CA MET A 144 13.10 7.64 4.34
C MET A 144 14.57 7.55 3.94
N GLU A 145 15.43 8.33 4.61
CA GLU A 145 16.87 8.34 4.39
C GLU A 145 17.59 7.33 5.28
N GLU A 146 17.08 7.14 6.50
CA GLU A 146 17.70 6.28 7.50
C GLU A 146 16.62 5.61 8.36
N LEU A 147 16.73 4.30 8.52
CA LEU A 147 15.90 3.52 9.41
C LEU A 147 16.76 2.44 10.07
N ILE A 148 16.93 2.54 11.39
CA ILE A 148 17.72 1.63 12.21
C ILE A 148 16.79 1.00 13.23
N LEU A 149 16.77 -0.33 13.26
CA LEU A 149 16.01 -1.11 14.21
C LEU A 149 16.94 -1.46 15.37
N ASP A 150 16.69 -0.85 16.51
CA ASP A 150 17.46 -1.05 17.73
C ASP A 150 16.75 -2.13 18.57
N GLY A 151 16.93 -3.40 18.16
CA GLY A 151 16.23 -4.55 18.74
C GLY A 151 14.73 -4.60 18.38
N SER A 152 13.91 -5.09 19.31
CA SER A 152 12.44 -5.17 19.17
C SER A 152 11.69 -3.94 19.68
N ASP A 153 12.36 -3.11 20.48
CA ASP A 153 11.69 -2.15 21.38
C ASP A 153 11.92 -0.69 20.99
N SER A 154 12.79 -0.44 20.02
CA SER A 154 13.08 0.91 19.55
C SER A 154 13.39 0.96 18.06
N LEU A 155 13.02 2.09 17.48
CA LEU A 155 13.24 2.41 16.08
C LEU A 155 13.82 3.82 16.01
N THR A 156 14.94 3.97 15.32
CA THR A 156 15.55 5.25 15.01
C THR A 156 15.38 5.53 13.53
N TYR A 157 14.84 6.70 13.17
CA TYR A 157 14.58 7.06 11.78
C TYR A 157 14.95 8.50 11.45
N ARG A 158 15.21 8.76 10.17
CA ARG A 158 15.44 10.11 9.65
C ARG A 158 14.99 10.25 8.20
N THR A 159 14.43 11.40 7.91
CA THR A 159 13.82 11.74 6.62
C THR A 159 14.62 12.76 5.81
N ASN A 160 15.70 13.30 6.39
CA ASN A 160 16.62 14.23 5.75
C ASN A 160 18.00 14.09 6.41
N LEU A 161 19.06 13.84 5.63
CA LEU A 161 20.42 13.65 6.15
C LEU A 161 21.01 14.88 6.88
N MET A 162 20.34 16.04 6.81
CA MET A 162 20.73 17.27 7.50
C MET A 162 20.02 17.48 8.85
N THR A 163 19.00 16.66 9.18
CA THR A 163 18.30 16.75 10.47
C THR A 163 18.86 15.74 11.48
N GLN A 164 18.50 15.89 12.75
CA GLN A 164 18.80 14.87 13.76
C GLN A 164 17.84 13.69 13.59
N PRO A 165 18.32 12.44 13.81
CA PRO A 165 17.45 11.27 13.81
C PRO A 165 16.47 11.33 14.99
N VAL A 166 15.31 10.73 14.80
CA VAL A 166 14.25 10.61 15.81
C VAL A 166 14.20 9.15 16.26
N THR A 167 14.33 8.93 17.57
CA THR A 167 14.17 7.60 18.18
C THR A 167 12.81 7.50 18.84
N VAL A 168 12.09 6.42 18.54
CA VAL A 168 10.75 6.13 19.08
C VAL A 168 10.81 4.80 19.81
N SER A 169 10.24 4.78 21.02
CA SER A 169 10.02 3.55 21.77
C SER A 169 8.79 2.83 21.23
N LEU A 170 8.95 1.53 20.98
CA LEU A 170 7.89 0.60 20.57
C LEU A 170 7.32 -0.15 21.77
N THR A 171 7.67 0.23 23.00
CA THR A 171 7.19 -0.42 24.21
C THR A 171 5.67 -0.23 24.37
N GLY A 172 4.94 -1.33 24.59
CA GLY A 172 3.48 -1.30 24.72
C GLY A 172 2.71 -1.50 23.42
N LEU A 173 3.43 -1.70 22.30
CA LEU A 173 2.92 -2.41 21.12
C LEU A 173 2.92 -3.92 21.34
#